data_AF-A0A965RHT3-F1
#
_entry.id   AF-A0A965RHT3-F1
#
_cell.length_a   1.000
_cell.length_b   1.000
_cell.length_c   1.000
_cell.angle_alpha   90.00
_cell.angle_beta   90.00
_cell.angle_gamma   90.00
#
_symmetry.space_group_name_H-M   'P 1'
#
loop_
_entity.id
_entity.type
_entity.pdbx_description
1 polymer ?
#
loop_
_entity_poly.entity_id
_entity_poly.type
_entity_poly.pdbx_seq_one_letter_code
_entity_poly.pdbx_strand_id
1 'polypeptide(L)'
;ASNNVAIGYAALTANTTGADNVAVGYQALDANTTGLNNTAVGSNAMGSSVTGRRNIAIGQNSMGGAVTGQGNIGIGTSTLNALSSGYANIGIGGADQDGNYTGALASLTTGYNNIAVGSSAGISITGGAANTIMGFNSARSITTGSGNVSIGSNGGQIGTGPMAATTTGSGNVVIGNETLAQSTTGSNNVAVGTNAMTFGLRDTCVAIGAFALLGTSGSGLASDNVAIGYQSMYTLTTGSGNVAIGRASLYANTTGANNTAVGYQALTANQTGDNNTAVGYVAFASNTTGSNSVALGMFAGNSHTTGTRNTFVGGQAGRYTTSATDNVAIGYTSLFTNTTG
;
A
#
# COMPACT_ATOMS: atom_id res chain seq x y z
N ALA A 1 7.46 -45.83 7.95
CA ALA A 1 7.07 -44.67 8.77
C ALA A 1 7.70 -44.74 10.16
N SER A 2 8.13 -43.62 10.76
CA SER A 2 8.69 -43.57 12.13
C SER A 2 8.32 -42.27 12.85
N ASN A 3 8.21 -42.29 14.18
CA ASN A 3 7.98 -41.11 15.04
C ASN A 3 6.76 -40.24 14.69
N ASN A 4 5.68 -40.83 14.16
CA ASN A 4 4.46 -40.07 13.87
C ASN A 4 3.46 -40.17 15.02
N VAL A 5 2.69 -39.10 15.24
CA VAL A 5 1.51 -39.06 16.13
C VAL A 5 0.26 -38.99 15.26
N ALA A 6 -0.67 -39.92 15.43
CA ALA A 6 -1.95 -39.94 14.71
C ALA A 6 -3.10 -40.11 15.70
N ILE A 7 -3.96 -39.10 15.82
CA ILE A 7 -5.09 -39.08 16.77
C ILE A 7 -6.34 -38.61 16.03
N GLY A 8 -7.35 -39.47 15.92
CA GLY A 8 -8.61 -39.17 15.24
C GLY A 8 -8.91 -40.17 14.13
N TYR A 9 -10.14 -40.13 13.62
CA TYR A 9 -10.56 -41.04 12.56
C TYR A 9 -9.84 -40.72 11.25
N ALA A 10 -9.26 -41.74 10.62
CA ALA A 10 -8.56 -41.66 9.34
C ALA A 10 -7.36 -40.68 9.31
N ALA A 11 -6.76 -40.34 10.45
CA ALA A 11 -5.52 -39.57 10.48
C ALA A 11 -4.33 -40.41 9.97
N LEU A 12 -3.49 -39.86 9.08
CA LEU A 12 -2.24 -40.48 8.57
C LEU A 12 -2.40 -41.86 7.87
N THR A 13 -3.58 -42.17 7.31
CA THR A 13 -3.89 -43.51 6.76
C THR A 13 -3.06 -43.91 5.54
N ALA A 14 -2.68 -42.98 4.65
CA ALA A 14 -1.86 -43.29 3.47
C ALA A 14 -0.34 -43.32 3.72
N ASN A 15 0.12 -43.19 4.98
CA ASN A 15 1.53 -43.01 5.29
C ASN A 15 2.37 -44.27 5.06
N THR A 16 3.26 -44.21 4.07
CA THR A 16 4.17 -45.31 3.73
C THR A 16 5.53 -45.10 4.39
N THR A 17 6.24 -44.02 4.04
CA THR A 17 7.61 -43.73 4.52
C THR A 17 7.73 -42.42 5.28
N GLY A 18 6.66 -41.62 5.40
CA GLY A 18 6.68 -40.37 6.16
C GLY A 18 7.03 -40.56 7.64
N ALA A 19 7.71 -39.57 8.20
CA ALA A 19 8.26 -39.57 9.55
C ALA A 19 8.17 -38.20 10.22
N ASP A 20 8.15 -38.21 11.55
CA ASP A 20 8.09 -37.04 12.43
C ASP A 20 6.84 -36.15 12.19
N ASN A 21 5.72 -36.73 11.74
CA ASN A 21 4.47 -35.99 11.53
C ASN A 21 3.53 -36.08 12.74
N VAL A 22 2.81 -35.00 13.02
CA VAL A 22 1.74 -34.94 14.02
C VAL A 22 0.42 -34.70 13.27
N ALA A 23 -0.52 -35.64 13.35
CA ALA A 23 -1.86 -35.51 12.81
C ALA A 23 -2.90 -35.70 13.92
N VAL A 24 -3.68 -34.66 14.21
CA VAL A 24 -4.71 -34.67 15.26
C VAL A 24 -6.02 -34.14 14.67
N GLY A 25 -6.99 -35.00 14.44
CA GLY A 25 -8.30 -34.66 13.87
C GLY A 25 -8.84 -35.72 12.93
N TYR A 26 -10.06 -35.49 12.46
CA TYR A 26 -10.68 -36.30 11.40
C TYR A 26 -9.94 -36.04 10.07
N GLN A 27 -9.45 -37.09 9.41
CA GLN A 27 -8.74 -37.02 8.11
C GLN A 27 -7.55 -36.03 8.08
N ALA A 28 -6.89 -35.80 9.22
CA ALA A 28 -5.67 -35.00 9.24
C ALA A 28 -4.51 -35.76 8.57
N LEU A 29 -3.84 -35.14 7.59
CA LEU A 29 -2.74 -35.74 6.80
C LEU A 29 -3.08 -37.12 6.18
N ASP A 30 -4.33 -37.37 5.80
CA ASP A 30 -4.78 -38.68 5.34
C ASP A 30 -4.16 -39.12 4.00
N ALA A 31 -3.80 -38.18 3.11
CA ALA A 31 -3.07 -38.48 1.87
C ALA A 31 -1.53 -38.52 1.98
N ASN A 32 -0.95 -38.29 3.17
CA ASN A 32 0.51 -38.19 3.32
C ASN A 32 1.16 -39.54 3.10
N THR A 33 2.00 -39.68 2.05
CA THR A 33 2.73 -40.92 1.75
C THR A 33 4.18 -40.85 2.25
N THR A 34 4.91 -39.80 1.86
CA THR A 34 6.35 -39.66 2.15
C THR A 34 6.71 -38.33 2.80
N GLY A 35 5.74 -37.44 3.09
CA GLY A 35 5.99 -36.14 3.72
C GLY A 35 6.54 -36.25 5.15
N LEU A 36 7.30 -35.23 5.55
CA LEU A 36 8.15 -35.26 6.75
C LEU A 36 8.00 -34.01 7.61
N ASN A 37 7.99 -34.17 8.94
CA ASN A 37 7.98 -33.06 9.91
C ASN A 37 6.77 -32.12 9.76
N ASN A 38 5.58 -32.63 9.43
CA ASN A 38 4.37 -31.82 9.33
C ASN A 38 3.54 -31.89 10.61
N THR A 39 2.95 -30.78 11.03
CA THR A 39 2.00 -30.71 12.15
C THR A 39 0.63 -30.30 11.61
N ALA A 40 -0.33 -31.21 11.61
CA ALA A 40 -1.71 -30.98 11.19
C ALA A 40 -2.67 -31.21 12.37
N VAL A 41 -3.41 -30.18 12.75
CA VAL A 41 -4.39 -30.22 13.84
C VAL A 41 -5.72 -29.63 13.37
N GLY A 42 -6.75 -30.47 13.23
CA GLY A 42 -8.07 -30.08 12.74
C GLY A 42 -8.62 -31.07 11.70
N SER A 43 -9.89 -30.90 11.37
CA SER A 43 -10.55 -31.72 10.35
C SER A 43 -10.00 -31.40 8.96
N ASN A 44 -9.54 -32.42 8.20
CA ASN A 44 -8.91 -32.31 6.88
C ASN A 44 -7.70 -31.36 6.82
N ALA A 45 -7.05 -31.06 7.95
CA ALA A 45 -5.83 -30.27 7.96
C ALA A 45 -4.75 -31.00 7.15
N MET A 46 -4.21 -30.35 6.11
CA MET A 46 -3.31 -30.95 5.12
C MET A 46 -3.83 -32.25 4.45
N GLY A 47 -5.15 -32.36 4.22
CA GLY A 47 -5.75 -33.58 3.67
C GLY A 47 -5.17 -34.04 2.31
N SER A 48 -4.72 -33.12 1.44
CA SER A 48 -4.10 -33.50 0.15
C SER A 48 -2.58 -33.54 0.15
N SER A 49 -1.92 -33.41 1.31
CA SER A 49 -0.45 -33.38 1.36
C SER A 49 0.13 -34.75 1.08
N VAL A 50 0.97 -34.89 0.03
CA VAL A 50 1.59 -36.17 -0.35
C VAL A 50 3.05 -36.23 0.07
N THR A 51 3.82 -35.17 -0.24
CA THR A 51 5.29 -35.11 -0.03
C THR A 51 5.76 -33.86 0.70
N GLY A 52 4.84 -32.99 1.15
CA GLY A 52 5.16 -31.74 1.83
C GLY A 52 6.01 -31.93 3.10
N ARG A 53 6.79 -30.89 3.46
CA ARG A 53 7.73 -30.95 4.59
C ARG A 53 7.70 -29.71 5.47
N ARG A 54 7.85 -29.90 6.79
CA ARG A 54 7.96 -28.80 7.77
C ARG A 54 6.78 -27.83 7.74
N ASN A 55 5.59 -28.31 7.42
CA ASN A 55 4.39 -27.48 7.39
C ASN A 55 3.64 -27.55 8.73
N ILE A 56 2.99 -26.46 9.11
CA ILE A 56 2.13 -26.38 10.29
C ILE A 56 0.73 -25.96 9.81
N ALA A 57 -0.26 -26.81 9.95
CA ALA A 57 -1.66 -26.54 9.62
C ALA A 57 -2.53 -26.74 10.85
N ILE A 58 -3.18 -25.68 11.32
CA ILE A 58 -4.05 -25.71 12.49
C ILE A 58 -5.40 -25.11 12.11
N GLY A 59 -6.46 -25.90 12.13
CA GLY A 59 -7.81 -25.50 11.75
C GLY A 59 -8.40 -26.37 10.64
N GLN A 60 -9.71 -26.30 10.46
CA GLN A 60 -10.41 -27.09 9.46
C GLN A 60 -9.98 -26.70 8.03
N ASN A 61 -9.65 -27.69 7.19
CA ASN A 61 -9.17 -27.50 5.81
C ASN A 61 -7.95 -26.55 5.68
N SER A 62 -7.25 -26.25 6.78
CA SER A 62 -6.02 -25.45 6.71
C SER A 62 -5.00 -26.22 5.87
N MET A 63 -4.43 -25.52 4.87
CA MET A 63 -3.50 -26.10 3.90
C MET A 63 -4.07 -27.32 3.15
N GLY A 64 -5.38 -27.35 2.88
CA GLY A 64 -6.07 -28.50 2.28
C GLY A 64 -5.46 -29.02 0.97
N GLY A 65 -4.92 -28.14 0.14
CA GLY A 65 -4.28 -28.45 -1.14
C GLY A 65 -2.76 -28.68 -1.11
N ALA A 66 -2.11 -28.64 0.06
CA ALA A 66 -0.64 -28.63 0.25
C ALA A 66 0.12 -29.89 -0.20
N VAL A 67 0.07 -30.23 -1.50
CA VAL A 67 0.63 -31.47 -2.08
C VAL A 67 2.15 -31.58 -1.86
N THR A 68 2.89 -30.51 -2.16
CA THR A 68 4.37 -30.49 -2.19
C THR A 68 5.01 -29.30 -1.46
N GLY A 69 4.21 -28.47 -0.76
CA GLY A 69 4.72 -27.26 -0.09
C GLY A 69 5.72 -27.55 1.04
N GLN A 70 6.63 -26.61 1.29
CA GLN A 70 7.65 -26.70 2.35
C GLN A 70 7.63 -25.48 3.29
N GLY A 71 7.66 -25.73 4.60
CA GLY A 71 7.88 -24.68 5.59
C GLY A 71 6.70 -23.71 5.77
N ASN A 72 5.50 -24.07 5.31
CA ASN A 72 4.35 -23.17 5.37
C ASN A 72 3.60 -23.31 6.70
N ILE A 73 2.99 -22.22 7.16
CA ILE A 73 2.21 -22.15 8.39
C ILE A 73 0.81 -21.66 8.06
N GLY A 74 -0.19 -22.53 8.11
CA GLY A 74 -1.62 -22.19 8.06
C GLY A 74 -2.25 -22.29 9.45
N ILE A 75 -2.87 -21.22 9.94
CA ILE A 75 -3.60 -21.21 11.22
C ILE A 75 -4.95 -20.53 11.04
N GLY A 76 -6.02 -21.30 11.20
CA GLY A 76 -7.41 -20.91 10.98
C GLY A 76 -8.04 -21.68 9.81
N THR A 77 -9.36 -21.69 9.78
CA THR A 77 -10.15 -22.42 8.78
C THR A 77 -9.82 -21.98 7.35
N SER A 78 -9.54 -22.95 6.47
CA SER A 78 -9.29 -22.73 5.03
C SER A 78 -8.13 -21.76 4.70
N THR A 79 -7.18 -21.57 5.62
CA THR A 79 -5.93 -20.84 5.33
C THR A 79 -5.10 -21.61 4.30
N LEU A 80 -4.48 -20.92 3.33
CA LEU A 80 -3.61 -21.53 2.31
C LEU A 80 -4.25 -22.74 1.59
N ASN A 81 -5.57 -22.74 1.40
CA ASN A 81 -6.31 -23.93 0.96
C ASN A 81 -5.90 -24.40 -0.45
N ALA A 82 -5.65 -23.48 -1.39
CA ALA A 82 -5.26 -23.83 -2.76
C ALA A 82 -3.76 -24.12 -2.97
N LEU A 83 -2.95 -24.15 -1.90
CA LEU A 83 -1.49 -24.21 -2.01
C LEU A 83 -1.03 -25.55 -2.61
N SER A 84 -0.67 -25.62 -3.88
CA SER A 84 -0.18 -26.88 -4.48
C SER A 84 1.32 -27.10 -4.24
N SER A 85 2.08 -26.01 -4.32
CA SER A 85 3.52 -25.93 -4.07
C SER A 85 3.84 -24.53 -3.51
N GLY A 86 4.89 -24.39 -2.70
CA GLY A 86 5.21 -23.09 -2.12
C GLY A 86 6.09 -23.20 -0.89
N TYR A 87 6.82 -22.14 -0.62
CA TYR A 87 7.89 -22.15 0.37
C TYR A 87 7.71 -21.04 1.40
N ALA A 88 7.74 -21.39 2.69
CA ALA A 88 7.78 -20.46 3.82
C ALA A 88 6.67 -19.39 3.81
N ASN A 89 5.44 -19.77 3.41
CA ASN A 89 4.28 -18.88 3.51
C ASN A 89 3.61 -19.03 4.88
N ILE A 90 3.11 -17.93 5.43
CA ILE A 90 2.40 -17.86 6.70
C ILE A 90 1.02 -17.27 6.43
N GLY A 91 -0.05 -18.06 6.59
CA GLY A 91 -1.44 -17.62 6.54
C GLY A 91 -2.11 -17.82 7.89
N ILE A 92 -2.49 -16.74 8.56
CA ILE A 92 -3.16 -16.77 9.87
C ILE A 92 -4.49 -16.00 9.76
N GLY A 93 -5.59 -16.62 10.15
CA GLY A 93 -6.93 -16.02 10.08
C GLY A 93 -7.86 -16.88 9.23
N GLY A 94 -8.96 -17.33 9.84
CA GLY A 94 -9.88 -18.28 9.23
C GLY A 94 -11.03 -17.64 8.45
N ALA A 95 -11.71 -18.49 7.69
CA ALA A 95 -13.06 -18.23 7.19
C ALA A 95 -14.04 -17.98 8.34
N ASP A 96 -15.10 -17.19 8.09
CA ASP A 96 -16.25 -17.11 8.98
C ASP A 96 -17.19 -18.31 8.78
N GLN A 97 -18.09 -18.53 9.72
CA GLN A 97 -19.05 -19.65 9.67
C GLN A 97 -20.12 -19.46 8.57
N ASP A 98 -20.30 -18.21 8.11
CA ASP A 98 -21.31 -17.83 7.14
C ASP A 98 -20.81 -17.91 5.68
N GLY A 99 -19.52 -18.20 5.48
CA GLY A 99 -18.91 -18.36 4.14
C GLY A 99 -18.68 -17.04 3.39
N ASN A 100 -18.86 -15.89 4.05
CA ASN A 100 -18.64 -14.58 3.45
C ASN A 100 -17.15 -14.24 3.35
N TYR A 101 -16.33 -14.83 4.23
CA TYR A 101 -14.88 -14.65 4.27
C TYR A 101 -14.17 -15.99 4.22
N THR A 102 -12.95 -16.00 3.70
CA THR A 102 -12.10 -17.21 3.65
C THR A 102 -10.82 -17.03 4.45
N GLY A 103 -10.03 -18.09 4.52
CA GLY A 103 -8.74 -18.06 5.18
C GLY A 103 -7.75 -17.12 4.50
N ALA A 104 -6.78 -16.63 5.26
CA ALA A 104 -5.64 -15.90 4.71
C ALA A 104 -4.94 -16.71 3.60
N LEU A 105 -4.58 -16.04 2.50
CA LEU A 105 -3.90 -16.62 1.32
C LEU A 105 -4.63 -17.82 0.69
N ALA A 106 -5.96 -17.88 0.77
CA ALA A 106 -6.71 -19.07 0.34
C ALA A 106 -6.51 -19.46 -1.14
N SER A 107 -6.20 -18.51 -2.04
CA SER A 107 -5.96 -18.81 -3.47
C SER A 107 -4.48 -18.98 -3.84
N LEU A 108 -3.55 -18.95 -2.88
CA LEU A 108 -2.13 -19.12 -3.16
C LEU A 108 -1.85 -20.50 -3.70
N THR A 109 -1.21 -20.62 -4.87
CA THR A 109 -0.90 -21.92 -5.49
C THR A 109 0.59 -22.24 -5.53
N THR A 110 1.47 -21.25 -5.78
CA THR A 110 2.90 -21.45 -6.10
C THR A 110 3.87 -20.43 -5.46
N GLY A 111 3.38 -19.51 -4.61
CA GLY A 111 4.20 -18.40 -4.08
C GLY A 111 5.16 -18.77 -2.92
N TYR A 112 6.04 -17.83 -2.57
CA TYR A 112 7.03 -18.01 -1.50
C TYR A 112 7.18 -16.78 -0.59
N ASN A 113 7.51 -17.01 0.68
CA ASN A 113 7.76 -15.98 1.70
C ASN A 113 6.59 -14.98 1.89
N ASN A 114 5.35 -15.37 1.61
CA ASN A 114 4.20 -14.50 1.85
C ASN A 114 3.74 -14.64 3.31
N ILE A 115 3.51 -13.53 3.98
CA ILE A 115 2.92 -13.48 5.31
C ILE A 115 1.57 -12.77 5.18
N ALA A 116 0.50 -13.40 5.66
CA ALA A 116 -0.83 -12.82 5.72
C ALA A 116 -1.48 -13.13 7.05
N VAL A 117 -1.89 -12.09 7.77
CA VAL A 117 -2.53 -12.19 9.09
C VAL A 117 -3.85 -11.43 9.08
N GLY A 118 -4.97 -12.14 9.17
CA GLY A 118 -6.33 -11.61 9.10
C GLY A 118 -7.22 -12.45 8.19
N SER A 119 -8.52 -12.49 8.49
CA SER A 119 -9.47 -13.18 7.60
C SER A 119 -9.47 -12.51 6.22
N SER A 120 -9.41 -13.33 5.16
CA SER A 120 -9.31 -12.92 3.76
C SER A 120 -8.11 -12.00 3.41
N ALA A 121 -7.09 -11.93 4.26
CA ALA A 121 -5.84 -11.22 3.96
C ALA A 121 -5.12 -11.89 2.77
N GLY A 122 -4.79 -11.10 1.74
CA GLY A 122 -4.07 -11.59 0.56
C GLY A 122 -4.78 -12.69 -0.23
N ILE A 123 -6.11 -12.78 -0.13
CA ILE A 123 -6.90 -13.90 -0.67
C ILE A 123 -6.62 -14.19 -2.16
N SER A 124 -6.46 -13.17 -3.01
CA SER A 124 -6.29 -13.37 -4.46
C SER A 124 -4.85 -13.64 -4.90
N ILE A 125 -3.88 -13.69 -3.98
CA ILE A 125 -2.48 -13.96 -4.36
C ILE A 125 -2.43 -15.39 -4.85
N THR A 126 -2.01 -15.60 -6.11
CA THR A 126 -1.86 -16.93 -6.71
C THR A 126 -0.39 -17.34 -6.80
N GLY A 127 0.50 -16.39 -7.10
CA GLY A 127 1.95 -16.66 -7.29
C GLY A 127 2.89 -15.54 -6.85
N GLY A 128 2.38 -14.47 -6.22
CA GLY A 128 3.22 -13.41 -5.68
C GLY A 128 4.18 -13.89 -4.59
N ALA A 129 5.26 -13.14 -4.36
CA ALA A 129 6.29 -13.50 -3.41
C ALA A 129 6.64 -12.37 -2.44
N ALA A 130 7.12 -12.74 -1.24
CA ALA A 130 7.62 -11.80 -0.24
C ALA A 130 6.63 -10.69 0.15
N ASN A 131 5.32 -10.95 0.07
CA ASN A 131 4.29 -10.01 0.51
C ASN A 131 4.09 -10.11 2.03
N THR A 132 3.98 -8.99 2.73
CA THR A 132 3.65 -8.91 4.16
C THR A 132 2.31 -8.21 4.32
N ILE A 133 1.29 -8.94 4.73
CA ILE A 133 -0.11 -8.50 4.74
C ILE A 133 -0.67 -8.68 6.15
N MET A 134 -1.30 -7.65 6.69
CA MET A 134 -1.90 -7.68 8.01
C MET A 134 -3.20 -6.88 8.03
N GLY A 135 -4.27 -7.53 8.47
CA GLY A 135 -5.60 -6.97 8.65
C GLY A 135 -6.66 -7.67 7.80
N PHE A 136 -7.90 -7.52 8.24
CA PHE A 136 -9.07 -8.10 7.58
C PHE A 136 -9.23 -7.56 6.16
N ASN A 137 -9.31 -8.46 5.18
CA ASN A 137 -9.42 -8.13 3.74
C ASN A 137 -8.31 -7.21 3.20
N SER A 138 -7.15 -7.16 3.85
CA SER A 138 -6.00 -6.39 3.37
C SER A 138 -5.40 -7.01 2.09
N ALA A 139 -4.98 -6.16 1.13
CA ALA A 139 -4.36 -6.60 -0.12
C ALA A 139 -5.15 -7.68 -0.88
N ARG A 140 -6.49 -7.56 -0.87
CA ARG A 140 -7.41 -8.59 -1.37
C ARG A 140 -7.23 -8.91 -2.85
N SER A 141 -6.72 -7.97 -3.65
CA SER A 141 -6.70 -8.08 -5.12
C SER A 141 -5.33 -8.36 -5.71
N ILE A 142 -4.26 -8.42 -4.90
CA ILE A 142 -2.92 -8.75 -5.40
C ILE A 142 -2.97 -10.16 -5.94
N THR A 143 -2.62 -10.37 -7.22
CA THR A 143 -2.58 -11.69 -7.84
C THR A 143 -1.14 -12.19 -7.95
N THR A 144 -0.26 -11.40 -8.58
CA THR A 144 1.15 -11.74 -8.84
C THR A 144 2.16 -10.73 -8.31
N GLY A 145 1.69 -9.59 -7.78
CA GLY A 145 2.55 -8.58 -7.17
C GLY A 145 3.44 -9.15 -6.06
N SER A 146 4.66 -8.65 -5.96
CA SER A 146 5.66 -9.15 -5.02
C SER A 146 6.26 -8.03 -4.17
N GLY A 147 6.74 -8.38 -2.98
CA GLY A 147 7.40 -7.44 -2.07
C GLY A 147 6.49 -6.34 -1.52
N ASN A 148 5.17 -6.55 -1.51
CA ASN A 148 4.23 -5.56 -1.00
C ASN A 148 4.06 -5.70 0.52
N VAL A 149 4.04 -4.57 1.22
CA VAL A 149 3.63 -4.47 2.62
C VAL A 149 2.25 -3.83 2.66
N SER A 150 1.25 -4.50 3.24
CA SER A 150 -0.12 -4.00 3.34
C SER A 150 -0.64 -4.22 4.75
N ILE A 151 -0.80 -3.15 5.52
CA ILE A 151 -1.22 -3.19 6.91
C ILE A 151 -2.46 -2.30 7.08
N GLY A 152 -3.60 -2.90 7.36
CA GLY A 152 -4.84 -2.17 7.58
C GLY A 152 -6.05 -3.08 7.41
N SER A 153 -7.20 -2.65 7.91
CA SER A 153 -8.45 -3.37 7.73
C SER A 153 -9.35 -2.67 6.74
N ASN A 154 -10.14 -3.47 6.03
CA ASN A 154 -11.33 -3.01 5.34
C ASN A 154 -12.42 -2.61 6.36
N GLY A 155 -13.10 -1.48 6.14
CA GLY A 155 -14.20 -0.98 6.98
C GLY A 155 -15.53 -1.74 6.86
N GLY A 156 -15.56 -2.88 6.14
CA GLY A 156 -16.72 -3.77 6.04
C GLY A 156 -17.37 -3.84 4.65
N GLN A 157 -16.85 -3.18 3.61
CA GLN A 157 -17.36 -3.28 2.24
C GLN A 157 -16.39 -4.05 1.35
N ILE A 158 -16.87 -5.09 0.66
CA ILE A 158 -16.08 -5.90 -0.27
C ILE A 158 -15.48 -4.97 -1.36
N GLY A 159 -14.15 -4.84 -1.39
CA GLY A 159 -13.45 -3.97 -2.35
C GLY A 159 -12.95 -2.61 -1.82
N THR A 160 -13.17 -2.28 -0.54
CA THR A 160 -12.68 -1.03 0.08
C THR A 160 -11.64 -1.32 1.17
N GLY A 161 -10.39 -1.49 0.79
CA GLY A 161 -9.30 -1.79 1.73
C GLY A 161 -7.95 -1.36 1.17
N PRO A 162 -6.88 -1.46 1.99
CA PRO A 162 -5.53 -1.18 1.49
C PRO A 162 -5.22 -2.09 0.29
N MET A 163 -4.79 -1.48 -0.82
CA MET A 163 -4.47 -2.15 -2.09
C MET A 163 -5.63 -2.92 -2.72
N ALA A 164 -6.88 -2.45 -2.54
CA ALA A 164 -8.06 -3.18 -3.01
C ALA A 164 -8.23 -3.31 -4.53
N ALA A 165 -7.49 -2.54 -5.35
CA ALA A 165 -7.45 -2.72 -6.80
C ALA A 165 -6.09 -3.19 -7.32
N THR A 166 -5.05 -3.26 -6.49
CA THR A 166 -3.69 -3.56 -6.95
C THR A 166 -3.57 -5.03 -7.30
N THR A 167 -3.39 -5.32 -8.59
CA THR A 167 -3.33 -6.69 -9.11
C THR A 167 -1.88 -7.15 -9.30
N THR A 168 -1.06 -6.34 -9.97
CA THR A 168 0.33 -6.71 -10.36
C THR A 168 1.42 -5.81 -9.77
N GLY A 169 1.03 -4.71 -9.12
CA GLY A 169 1.96 -3.78 -8.49
C GLY A 169 2.89 -4.45 -7.48
N SER A 170 4.16 -4.03 -7.45
CA SER A 170 5.21 -4.62 -6.60
C SER A 170 5.94 -3.56 -5.78
N GLY A 171 6.49 -3.98 -4.64
CA GLY A 171 7.30 -3.09 -3.78
C GLY A 171 6.53 -1.96 -3.11
N ASN A 172 5.20 -2.06 -2.99
CA ASN A 172 4.41 -1.01 -2.34
C ASN A 172 4.41 -1.19 -0.82
N VAL A 173 4.53 -0.10 -0.07
CA VAL A 173 4.35 -0.05 1.39
C VAL A 173 3.09 0.71 1.70
N VAL A 174 2.10 0.02 2.25
CA VAL A 174 0.74 0.52 2.44
C VAL A 174 0.31 0.30 3.88
N ILE A 175 0.00 1.37 4.60
CA ILE A 175 -0.43 1.32 6.01
C ILE A 175 -1.64 2.24 6.20
N GLY A 176 -2.78 1.70 6.65
CA GLY A 176 -4.01 2.44 6.89
C GLY A 176 -5.21 1.87 6.15
N ASN A 177 -6.34 2.56 6.27
CA ASN A 177 -7.60 2.17 5.64
C ASN A 177 -7.75 2.85 4.26
N GLU A 178 -8.27 2.11 3.27
CA GLU A 178 -8.55 2.60 1.91
C GLU A 178 -7.35 3.23 1.18
N THR A 179 -6.13 2.88 1.57
CA THR A 179 -4.90 3.33 0.93
C THR A 179 -4.66 2.59 -0.38
N LEU A 180 -4.22 3.31 -1.41
CA LEU A 180 -3.92 2.73 -2.72
C LEU A 180 -5.10 1.93 -3.33
N ALA A 181 -6.34 2.28 -2.96
CA ALA A 181 -7.51 1.44 -3.20
C ALA A 181 -7.90 1.29 -4.69
N GLN A 182 -7.48 2.19 -5.57
CA GLN A 182 -7.76 2.14 -7.01
C GLN A 182 -6.52 2.08 -7.91
N SER A 183 -5.32 1.86 -7.36
CA SER A 183 -4.13 1.62 -8.18
C SER A 183 -4.06 0.14 -8.57
N THR A 184 -4.08 -0.17 -9.87
CA THR A 184 -4.06 -1.55 -10.37
C THR A 184 -2.65 -2.10 -10.61
N THR A 185 -1.71 -1.30 -11.14
CA THR A 185 -0.35 -1.75 -11.50
C THR A 185 0.79 -0.94 -10.87
N GLY A 186 0.49 0.08 -10.07
CA GLY A 186 1.52 0.96 -9.50
C GLY A 186 2.51 0.24 -8.59
N SER A 187 3.78 0.62 -8.66
CA SER A 187 4.90 -0.03 -7.98
C SER A 187 5.78 0.96 -7.20
N ASN A 188 6.45 0.47 -6.17
CA ASN A 188 7.40 1.26 -5.34
C ASN A 188 6.77 2.48 -4.66
N ASN A 189 5.49 2.42 -4.30
CA ASN A 189 4.80 3.51 -3.61
C ASN A 189 4.84 3.33 -2.09
N VAL A 190 4.85 4.43 -1.34
CA VAL A 190 4.70 4.44 0.12
C VAL A 190 3.44 5.22 0.48
N ALA A 191 2.35 4.54 0.85
CA ALA A 191 1.07 5.15 1.26
C ALA A 191 0.77 4.87 2.74
N VAL A 192 0.76 5.90 3.58
CA VAL A 192 0.53 5.78 5.03
C VAL A 192 -0.55 6.76 5.47
N GLY A 193 -1.64 6.26 6.06
CA GLY A 193 -2.77 7.04 6.55
C GLY A 193 -4.04 6.84 5.74
N THR A 194 -5.20 7.11 6.33
CA THR A 194 -6.50 6.85 5.67
C THR A 194 -6.62 7.57 4.33
N ASN A 195 -7.04 6.85 3.29
CA ASN A 195 -7.23 7.39 1.94
C ASN A 195 -5.99 8.06 1.32
N ALA A 196 -4.77 7.67 1.74
CA ALA A 196 -3.56 8.07 1.04
C ALA A 196 -3.46 7.33 -0.31
N MET A 197 -3.18 8.06 -1.40
CA MET A 197 -3.08 7.52 -2.77
C MET A 197 -4.30 6.74 -3.30
N THR A 198 -5.54 7.15 -3.01
CA THR A 198 -6.72 6.37 -3.39
C THR A 198 -6.92 6.17 -4.90
N PHE A 199 -6.65 7.16 -5.77
CA PHE A 199 -7.22 7.21 -7.14
C PHE A 199 -6.29 6.97 -8.36
N GLY A 200 -5.12 6.31 -8.27
CA GLY A 200 -4.42 6.05 -9.54
C GLY A 200 -3.11 5.28 -9.57
N LEU A 201 -2.80 4.80 -10.78
CA LEU A 201 -1.56 4.20 -11.25
C LEU A 201 -0.39 5.15 -11.05
N ARG A 202 0.41 4.90 -10.02
CA ARG A 202 1.56 5.71 -9.63
C ARG A 202 2.74 4.79 -9.44
N ASP A 203 3.89 5.21 -9.91
CA ASP A 203 5.15 4.62 -9.48
C ASP A 203 5.88 5.63 -8.61
N THR A 204 6.72 5.12 -7.71
CA THR A 204 7.71 5.91 -6.96
C THR A 204 7.15 7.10 -6.17
N CYS A 205 5.87 7.03 -5.77
CA CYS A 205 5.24 8.09 -4.99
C CYS A 205 5.28 7.82 -3.47
N VAL A 206 5.37 8.90 -2.68
CA VAL A 206 5.28 8.87 -1.22
C VAL A 206 4.08 9.71 -0.79
N ALA A 207 3.17 9.14 -0.02
CA ALA A 207 2.00 9.79 0.55
C ALA A 207 1.86 9.40 2.01
N ILE A 208 2.11 10.35 2.91
CA ILE A 208 2.07 10.12 4.36
C ILE A 208 1.16 11.16 4.99
N GLY A 209 0.02 10.73 5.52
CA GLY A 209 -1.04 11.57 6.08
C GLY A 209 -2.39 11.22 5.48
N ALA A 210 -3.46 11.51 6.22
CA ALA A 210 -4.80 11.26 5.71
C ALA A 210 -5.08 12.15 4.48
N PHE A 211 -5.61 11.52 3.42
CA PHE A 211 -5.86 12.15 2.12
C PHE A 211 -4.62 12.80 1.46
N ALA A 212 -3.41 12.39 1.85
CA ALA A 212 -2.20 12.79 1.14
C ALA A 212 -2.19 12.14 -0.24
N LEU A 213 -1.89 12.93 -1.28
CA LEU A 213 -1.82 12.47 -2.66
C LEU A 213 -3.09 11.73 -3.11
N LEU A 214 -4.26 12.15 -2.62
CA LEU A 214 -5.53 11.49 -2.93
C LEU A 214 -5.75 11.40 -4.45
N GLY A 215 -5.51 12.52 -5.14
CA GLY A 215 -5.74 12.68 -6.56
C GLY A 215 -7.22 12.80 -6.90
N THR A 216 -7.52 13.12 -8.15
CA THR A 216 -8.89 13.04 -8.69
C THR A 216 -8.99 11.93 -9.72
N SER A 217 -10.17 11.31 -9.82
CA SER A 217 -10.43 10.22 -10.75
C SER A 217 -10.27 10.68 -12.21
N GLY A 218 -9.18 10.29 -12.86
CA GLY A 218 -8.88 10.60 -14.25
C GLY A 218 -7.49 10.11 -14.62
N SER A 219 -7.32 9.58 -15.83
CA SER A 219 -6.16 8.79 -16.30
C SER A 219 -4.87 9.59 -16.54
N GLY A 220 -4.49 10.46 -15.60
CA GLY A 220 -3.26 11.22 -15.61
C GLY A 220 -2.22 10.58 -14.70
N LEU A 221 -1.10 10.15 -15.26
CA LEU A 221 -0.05 9.44 -14.51
C LEU A 221 0.90 10.45 -13.89
N ALA A 222 0.81 10.61 -12.58
CA ALA A 222 1.67 11.49 -11.81
C ALA A 222 2.63 10.64 -10.96
N SER A 223 3.83 10.37 -11.48
CA SER A 223 4.88 9.62 -10.78
C SER A 223 5.79 10.55 -9.96
N ASP A 224 6.65 9.96 -9.13
CA ASP A 224 7.75 10.67 -8.47
C ASP A 224 7.30 11.85 -7.59
N ASN A 225 6.12 11.73 -6.97
CA ASN A 225 5.57 12.75 -6.10
C ASN A 225 5.76 12.40 -4.63
N VAL A 226 6.13 13.38 -3.81
CA VAL A 226 6.21 13.27 -2.35
C VAL A 226 5.14 14.17 -1.73
N ALA A 227 4.22 13.60 -0.97
CA ALA A 227 3.15 14.30 -0.27
C ALA A 227 3.13 13.86 1.20
N ILE A 228 3.49 14.75 2.11
CA ILE A 228 3.56 14.46 3.55
C ILE A 228 2.75 15.52 4.30
N GLY A 229 1.63 15.11 4.88
CA GLY A 229 0.73 15.97 5.64
C GLY A 229 -0.74 15.70 5.33
N TYR A 230 -1.62 16.16 6.21
CA TYR A 230 -3.07 16.09 5.96
C TYR A 230 -3.42 16.91 4.70
N GLN A 231 -4.06 16.26 3.73
CA GLN A 231 -4.47 16.83 2.44
C GLN A 231 -3.32 17.51 1.65
N SER A 232 -2.06 17.09 1.84
CA SER A 232 -0.97 17.53 0.95
C SER A 232 -1.20 16.95 -0.44
N MET A 233 -1.12 17.78 -1.49
CA MET A 233 -1.28 17.36 -2.88
C MET A 233 -2.62 16.65 -3.16
N TYR A 234 -3.71 17.22 -2.66
CA TYR A 234 -5.04 16.58 -2.63
C TYR A 234 -5.67 16.37 -4.01
N THR A 235 -5.59 17.35 -4.93
CA THR A 235 -6.33 17.32 -6.21
C THR A 235 -5.53 16.90 -7.45
N LEU A 236 -4.31 16.36 -7.30
CA LEU A 236 -3.40 16.11 -8.41
C LEU A 236 -3.99 15.18 -9.48
N THR A 237 -3.87 15.58 -10.75
CA THR A 237 -4.27 14.79 -11.93
C THR A 237 -3.07 14.25 -12.70
N THR A 238 -2.14 15.06 -13.21
CA THR A 238 -1.06 14.61 -14.13
C THR A 238 0.35 15.10 -13.78
N GLY A 239 0.50 16.02 -12.82
CA GLY A 239 1.80 16.63 -12.51
C GLY A 239 2.77 15.67 -11.80
N SER A 240 3.96 15.46 -12.36
CA SER A 240 5.00 14.58 -11.78
C SER A 240 6.12 15.38 -11.10
N GLY A 241 6.89 14.72 -10.23
CA GLY A 241 8.08 15.32 -9.61
C GLY A 241 7.80 16.41 -8.58
N ASN A 242 6.59 16.47 -8.01
CA ASN A 242 6.26 17.48 -7.00
C ASN A 242 6.63 17.00 -5.59
N VAL A 243 7.07 17.92 -4.74
CA VAL A 243 7.30 17.71 -3.31
C VAL A 243 6.35 18.62 -2.53
N ALA A 244 5.50 18.05 -1.68
CA ALA A 244 4.51 18.74 -0.86
C ALA A 244 4.63 18.25 0.59
N ILE A 245 5.23 19.04 1.47
CA ILE A 245 5.43 18.68 2.89
C ILE A 245 4.78 19.75 3.77
N GLY A 246 3.66 19.40 4.39
CA GLY A 246 2.86 20.27 5.24
C GLY A 246 1.36 20.06 5.04
N ARG A 247 0.55 20.43 6.03
CA ARG A 247 -0.91 20.37 5.88
C ARG A 247 -1.34 21.30 4.73
N ALA A 248 -2.09 20.74 3.77
CA ALA A 248 -2.61 21.42 2.58
C ALA A 248 -1.54 22.11 1.71
N SER A 249 -0.27 21.68 1.73
CA SER A 249 0.72 22.12 0.73
C SER A 249 0.37 21.55 -0.65
N LEU A 250 0.45 22.37 -1.71
CA LEU A 250 0.04 22.00 -3.08
C LEU A 250 -1.40 21.44 -3.17
N TYR A 251 -2.30 21.85 -2.28
CA TYR A 251 -3.65 21.29 -2.17
C TYR A 251 -4.41 21.25 -3.50
N ALA A 252 -4.42 22.38 -4.23
CA ALA A 252 -5.17 22.56 -5.47
C ALA A 252 -4.39 22.20 -6.75
N ASN A 253 -3.17 21.64 -6.64
CA ASN A 253 -2.35 21.33 -7.81
C ASN A 253 -3.04 20.25 -8.63
N THR A 254 -3.32 20.53 -9.90
CA THR A 254 -3.93 19.57 -10.82
C THR A 254 -2.86 19.02 -11.75
N THR A 255 -2.28 19.86 -12.61
CA THR A 255 -1.32 19.42 -13.63
C THR A 255 0.11 19.90 -13.42
N GLY A 256 0.33 20.86 -12.51
CA GLY A 256 1.66 21.46 -12.30
C GLY A 256 2.72 20.43 -11.89
N ALA A 257 3.91 20.49 -12.49
CA ALA A 257 5.01 19.57 -12.31
C ALA A 257 6.25 20.26 -11.69
N ASN A 258 7.10 19.45 -11.06
CA ASN A 258 8.39 19.88 -10.49
C ASN A 258 8.29 21.02 -9.46
N ASN A 259 7.17 21.13 -8.73
CA ASN A 259 7.01 22.12 -7.67
C ASN A 259 7.50 21.57 -6.33
N THR A 260 8.18 22.39 -5.54
CA THR A 260 8.54 22.09 -4.14
C THR A 260 7.78 23.02 -3.21
N ALA A 261 6.91 22.48 -2.37
CA ALA A 261 6.12 23.20 -1.39
C ALA A 261 6.35 22.60 0.01
N VAL A 262 7.03 23.34 0.89
CA VAL A 262 7.33 22.90 2.26
C VAL A 262 6.81 23.92 3.25
N GLY A 263 5.75 23.58 3.97
CA GLY A 263 5.09 24.43 4.96
C GLY A 263 3.57 24.31 4.92
N TYR A 264 2.92 24.73 6.00
CA TYR A 264 1.46 24.81 6.04
C TYR A 264 0.93 25.73 4.92
N GLN A 265 0.07 25.18 4.06
CA GLN A 265 -0.53 25.89 2.91
C GLN A 265 0.46 26.53 1.93
N ALA A 266 1.71 26.06 1.87
CA ALA A 266 2.65 26.48 0.83
C ALA A 266 2.13 26.05 -0.56
N LEU A 267 2.12 26.97 -1.54
CA LEU A 267 1.57 26.74 -2.89
C LEU A 267 0.14 26.17 -2.92
N THR A 268 -0.69 26.46 -1.91
CA THR A 268 -2.00 25.81 -1.75
C THR A 268 -2.96 26.01 -2.93
N ALA A 269 -2.87 27.12 -3.65
CA ALA A 269 -3.75 27.43 -4.79
C ALA A 269 -3.14 27.11 -6.17
N ASN A 270 -1.92 26.56 -6.23
CA ASN A 270 -1.27 26.25 -7.51
C ASN A 270 -2.14 25.25 -8.26
N GLN A 271 -2.47 25.52 -9.52
CA GLN A 271 -3.27 24.61 -10.36
C GLN A 271 -2.37 23.99 -11.42
N THR A 272 -1.69 24.83 -12.20
CA THR A 272 -0.92 24.40 -13.37
C THR A 272 0.50 24.98 -13.42
N GLY A 273 0.89 25.80 -12.44
CA GLY A 273 2.23 26.40 -12.40
C GLY A 273 3.30 25.33 -12.20
N ASP A 274 4.41 25.44 -12.91
CA ASP A 274 5.52 24.48 -12.90
C ASP A 274 6.78 25.09 -12.30
N ASN A 275 7.65 24.21 -11.78
CA ASN A 275 9.01 24.58 -11.33
C ASN A 275 9.03 25.69 -10.26
N ASN A 276 8.03 25.75 -9.38
CA ASN A 276 8.02 26.71 -8.27
C ASN A 276 8.61 26.09 -7.00
N THR A 277 9.34 26.89 -6.23
CA THR A 277 9.83 26.50 -4.89
C THR A 277 9.23 27.42 -3.85
N ALA A 278 8.35 26.92 -2.98
CA ALA A 278 7.77 27.64 -1.86
C ALA A 278 8.12 26.94 -0.54
N VAL A 279 8.87 27.62 0.33
CA VAL A 279 9.27 27.09 1.63
C VAL A 279 8.91 28.11 2.71
N GLY A 280 7.96 27.75 3.58
CA GLY A 280 7.47 28.61 4.66
C GLY A 280 5.96 28.51 4.86
N TYR A 281 5.50 29.02 6.00
CA TYR A 281 4.06 29.15 6.28
C TYR A 281 3.42 30.07 5.23
N VAL A 282 2.49 29.51 4.44
CA VAL A 282 1.64 30.23 3.46
C VAL A 282 2.47 31.00 2.40
N ALA A 283 3.64 30.46 2.04
CA ALA A 283 4.47 30.95 0.93
C ALA A 283 3.80 30.61 -0.42
N PHE A 284 3.74 31.58 -1.36
CA PHE A 284 3.03 31.46 -2.65
C PHE A 284 1.60 30.89 -2.57
N ALA A 285 0.87 31.14 -1.48
CA ALA A 285 -0.42 30.51 -1.28
C ALA A 285 -1.49 30.87 -2.33
N SER A 286 -1.38 32.03 -2.98
CA SER A 286 -2.30 32.45 -4.04
C SER A 286 -1.81 32.14 -5.47
N ASN A 287 -0.65 31.49 -5.65
CA ASN A 287 -0.13 31.23 -6.99
C ASN A 287 -1.07 30.25 -7.69
N THR A 288 -1.61 30.59 -8.85
CA THR A 288 -2.53 29.72 -9.59
C THR A 288 -1.85 29.09 -10.80
N THR A 289 -1.17 29.91 -11.61
CA THR A 289 -0.52 29.47 -12.86
C THR A 289 0.89 30.01 -13.04
N GLY A 290 1.39 30.85 -12.14
CA GLY A 290 2.77 31.35 -12.22
C GLY A 290 3.79 30.22 -12.10
N SER A 291 4.89 30.33 -12.85
CA SER A 291 5.93 29.31 -12.98
C SER A 291 7.33 29.85 -12.70
N ASN A 292 8.27 28.94 -12.45
CA ASN A 292 9.70 29.21 -12.32
C ASN A 292 10.05 30.23 -11.23
N SER A 293 9.28 30.29 -10.14
CA SER A 293 9.47 31.27 -9.07
C SER A 293 9.90 30.62 -7.75
N VAL A 294 10.61 31.37 -6.92
CA VAL A 294 11.10 30.96 -5.59
C VAL A 294 10.50 31.88 -4.52
N ALA A 295 9.89 31.31 -3.49
CA ALA A 295 9.43 31.98 -2.28
C ALA A 295 9.96 31.25 -1.04
N LEU A 296 10.88 31.88 -0.31
CA LEU A 296 11.46 31.35 0.92
C LEU A 296 11.16 32.30 2.08
N GLY A 297 10.28 31.90 2.99
CA GLY A 297 9.90 32.65 4.18
C GLY A 297 8.39 32.67 4.44
N MET A 298 8.02 33.01 5.66
CA MET A 298 6.61 33.18 6.05
C MET A 298 5.94 34.26 5.18
N PHE A 299 4.84 33.91 4.50
CA PHE A 299 4.11 34.78 3.57
C PHE A 299 4.92 35.37 2.40
N ALA A 300 6.08 34.79 2.05
CA ALA A 300 6.81 35.24 0.87
C ALA A 300 5.98 34.98 -0.40
N GLY A 301 5.81 36.01 -1.25
CA GLY A 301 5.00 35.95 -2.46
C GLY A 301 3.52 35.59 -2.23
N ASN A 302 2.96 35.85 -1.05
CA ASN A 302 1.65 35.31 -0.68
C ASN A 302 0.53 35.55 -1.70
N SER A 303 0.43 36.77 -2.24
CA SER A 303 -0.58 37.19 -3.22
C SER A 303 -0.15 37.01 -4.68
N HIS A 304 0.97 36.34 -4.93
CA HIS A 304 1.46 36.03 -6.27
C HIS A 304 0.47 35.11 -6.97
N THR A 305 -0.04 35.45 -8.14
CA THR A 305 -1.08 34.68 -8.85
C THR A 305 -0.58 34.08 -10.17
N THR A 306 -0.06 34.92 -11.07
CA THR A 306 0.31 34.51 -12.44
C THR A 306 1.71 34.92 -12.88
N GLY A 307 2.41 35.72 -12.08
CA GLY A 307 3.74 36.20 -12.45
C GLY A 307 4.78 35.06 -12.55
N THR A 308 5.89 35.29 -13.24
CA THR A 308 6.89 34.24 -13.50
C THR A 308 8.31 34.67 -13.16
N ARG A 309 9.21 33.71 -12.92
CA ARG A 309 10.65 33.97 -12.72
C ARG A 309 10.98 34.96 -11.60
N ASN A 310 10.21 34.95 -10.50
CA ASN A 310 10.48 35.81 -9.35
C ASN A 310 11.25 35.08 -8.25
N THR A 311 12.08 35.80 -7.50
CA THR A 311 12.81 35.30 -6.33
C THR A 311 12.48 36.15 -5.12
N PHE A 312 11.71 35.60 -4.17
CA PHE A 312 11.33 36.24 -2.92
C PHE A 312 11.93 35.48 -1.74
N VAL A 313 12.86 36.11 -1.01
CA VAL A 313 13.58 35.49 0.10
C VAL A 313 13.50 36.40 1.33
N GLY A 314 12.81 35.95 2.37
CA GLY A 314 12.56 36.70 3.59
C GLY A 314 11.08 36.69 3.98
N GLY A 315 10.78 36.88 5.28
CA GLY A 315 9.41 36.99 5.74
C GLY A 315 8.69 38.15 5.04
N GLN A 316 7.53 37.86 4.45
CA GLN A 316 6.71 38.82 3.70
C GLN A 316 7.39 39.49 2.49
N ALA A 317 8.51 38.95 2.00
CA ALA A 317 9.13 39.42 0.76
C ALA A 317 8.15 39.24 -0.42
N GLY A 318 7.91 40.30 -1.20
CA GLY A 318 6.97 40.29 -2.33
C GLY A 318 5.53 39.93 -1.96
N ARG A 319 5.10 40.12 -0.70
CA ARG A 319 3.81 39.60 -0.19
C ARG A 319 2.61 39.98 -1.07
N TYR A 320 2.53 41.24 -1.50
CA TYR A 320 1.40 41.75 -2.29
C TYR A 320 1.69 41.84 -3.79
N THR A 321 2.77 41.20 -4.26
CA THR A 321 3.07 41.07 -5.67
C THR A 321 2.16 40.05 -6.31
N THR A 322 1.40 40.45 -7.34
CA THR A 322 0.37 39.58 -7.94
C THR A 322 0.83 38.99 -9.27
N SER A 323 1.16 39.84 -10.26
CA SER A 323 1.42 39.39 -11.64
C SER A 323 2.83 39.72 -12.14
N ALA A 324 3.69 40.24 -11.26
CA ALA A 324 5.03 40.69 -11.63
C ALA A 324 5.93 39.56 -12.16
N THR A 325 6.91 39.89 -12.98
CA THR A 325 7.82 38.92 -13.61
C THR A 325 9.27 39.40 -13.49
N ASP A 326 10.21 38.48 -13.31
CA ASP A 326 11.65 38.75 -13.23
C ASP A 326 12.10 39.63 -12.03
N ASN A 327 11.37 39.57 -10.91
CA ASN A 327 11.72 40.33 -9.72
C ASN A 327 12.61 39.55 -8.74
N VAL A 328 13.47 40.28 -8.03
CA VAL A 328 14.27 39.76 -6.91
C VAL A 328 14.00 40.61 -5.67
N ALA A 329 13.39 40.02 -4.66
CA ALA A 329 13.17 40.61 -3.35
C ALA A 329 13.89 39.78 -2.29
N ILE A 330 14.91 40.35 -1.66
CA ILE A 330 15.70 39.69 -0.62
C ILE A 330 15.68 40.58 0.64
N GLY A 331 15.18 40.01 1.74
CA GLY A 331 15.03 40.67 3.04
C GLY A 331 13.58 40.68 3.53
N TYR A 332 13.41 40.82 4.85
CA TYR A 332 12.09 40.95 5.48
C TYR A 332 11.35 42.16 4.89
N THR A 333 10.11 41.97 4.41
CA THR A 333 9.27 43.01 3.79
C THR A 333 9.87 43.72 2.55
N SER A 334 10.88 43.12 1.91
CA SER A 334 11.36 43.61 0.61
C SER A 334 10.25 43.48 -0.45
N LEU A 335 10.09 44.48 -1.32
CA LEU A 335 9.00 44.56 -2.33
C LEU A 335 7.57 44.39 -1.75
N PHE A 336 7.34 44.66 -0.46
CA PHE A 336 6.09 44.33 0.23
C PHE A 336 4.81 44.77 -0.50
N THR A 337 4.78 46.00 -1.03
CA THR A 337 3.58 46.60 -1.69
C THR A 337 3.67 46.64 -3.21
N ASN A 338 4.70 46.04 -3.83
CA ASN A 338 4.80 46.03 -5.28
C ASN A 338 3.74 45.08 -5.82
N THR A 339 2.76 45.57 -6.59
CA THR A 339 1.64 44.76 -7.08
C THR A 339 1.87 44.20 -8.49
N THR A 340 2.56 44.93 -9.39
CA THR A 340 2.65 44.54 -10.82
C THR A 340 4.03 44.70 -11.46
N GLY A 341 4.99 45.33 -10.80
CA GLY A 341 6.35 45.57 -11.34
C GLY A 341 7.23 44.36 -11.16
#